data_AF-A0A6B3G1D9-F1
#
_entry.id   AF-A0A6B3G1D9-F1
#
_cell.length_a   1.000
_cell.length_b   1.000
_cell.length_c   1.000
_cell.angle_alpha   90.00
_cell.angle_beta   90.00
_cell.angle_gamma   90.00
#
_symmetry.space_group_name_H-M   'P 1'
#
loop_
_entity.id
_entity.type
_entity.pdbx_description
1 polymer ?
#
loop_
_entity_poly.entity_id
_entity_poly.type
_entity_poly.pdbx_seq_one_letter_code
_entity_poly.pdbx_strand_id
1 'polypeptide(L)'
;MAMLNWLDRSGDQLTFYVRALVWIPRTLRRYLREVQRLLAEVAFGSGGLGVIGGTIGVMIAMTLFTGTVVGLQGYAALNQIGTSAFTGFVSAYFNTREIAPLVAGLALSATVGAGFTAQLGAMRINEEVDALEAMG
;
A
#
# COMPACT_ATOMS: atom_id res chain seq x y z
N MET A 1 -4.00 35.52 9.52
CA MET A 1 -3.97 34.43 10.53
C MET A 1 -4.15 33.03 9.92
N ALA A 2 -4.98 32.83 8.88
CA ALA A 2 -5.14 31.50 8.25
C ALA A 2 -3.85 30.88 7.67
N MET A 3 -2.98 31.70 7.06
CA MET A 3 -1.72 31.25 6.44
C MET A 3 -0.68 30.77 7.48
N LEU A 4 -0.63 31.42 8.65
CA LEU A 4 0.31 31.06 9.73
C LEU A 4 -0.10 29.72 10.37
N ASN A 5 -1.40 29.52 10.63
CA ASN A 5 -1.89 28.25 11.18
C ASN A 5 -1.67 27.06 10.22
N TRP A 6 -1.69 27.29 8.90
CA TRP A 6 -1.39 26.26 7.91
C TRP A 6 0.09 25.86 7.96
N LEU A 7 0.98 26.85 8.05
CA LEU A 7 2.43 26.63 8.21
C LEU A 7 2.76 25.91 9.52
N ASP A 8 2.17 26.30 10.64
CA ASP A 8 2.41 25.67 11.95
C ASP A 8 1.95 24.20 11.93
N ARG A 9 0.74 23.91 11.42
CA ARG A 9 0.21 22.55 11.34
C ARG A 9 1.07 21.65 10.43
N SER A 10 1.55 22.19 9.32
CA SER A 10 2.48 21.47 8.45
C SER A 10 3.83 21.25 9.14
N GLY A 11 4.33 22.21 9.91
CA GLY A 11 5.55 22.08 10.71
C GLY A 11 5.47 20.97 11.76
N ASP A 12 4.34 20.88 12.46
CA ASP A 12 4.09 19.83 13.46
C ASP A 12 4.06 18.44 12.82
N GLN A 13 3.34 18.29 11.69
CA GLN A 13 3.29 17.03 10.95
C GLN A 13 4.66 16.61 10.43
N LEU A 14 5.43 17.56 9.88
CA LEU A 14 6.77 17.30 9.37
C LEU A 14 7.72 16.87 10.49
N THR A 15 7.63 17.52 11.66
CA THR A 15 8.40 17.15 12.85
C THR A 15 8.04 15.75 13.34
N PHE A 16 6.74 15.40 13.35
CA PHE A 16 6.28 14.05 13.69
C PHE A 16 6.84 13.00 12.73
N TYR A 17 6.73 13.22 11.41
CA TYR A 17 7.23 12.27 10.41
C TYR A 17 8.75 12.09 10.49
N VAL A 18 9.50 13.18 10.64
CA VAL A 18 10.96 13.13 10.78
C VAL A 18 11.36 12.37 12.04
N ARG A 19 10.72 12.64 13.18
CA ARG A 19 10.95 11.89 14.42
C ARG A 19 10.65 10.42 14.21
N ALA A 20 9.47 10.09 13.67
CA ALA A 20 9.09 8.71 13.39
C ALA A 20 10.15 7.99 12.54
N LEU A 21 10.62 8.60 11.44
CA LEU A 21 11.66 8.05 10.56
C LEU A 21 13.00 7.83 11.28
N VAL A 22 13.43 8.76 12.13
CA VAL A 22 14.69 8.64 12.88
C VAL A 22 14.66 7.48 13.88
N TRP A 23 13.50 7.15 14.44
CA TRP A 23 13.37 6.04 15.38
C TRP A 23 13.27 4.65 14.72
N ILE A 24 12.85 4.56 13.45
CA ILE A 24 12.75 3.29 12.70
C ILE A 24 14.01 2.41 12.81
N PRO A 25 15.24 2.87 12.52
CA PRO A 25 16.42 1.99 12.55
C PRO A 25 16.71 1.45 13.95
N ARG A 26 16.39 2.23 14.99
CA ARG A 26 16.58 1.82 16.40
C ARG A 26 15.52 0.79 16.80
N THR A 27 14.28 1.00 16.40
CA THR A 27 13.16 0.07 16.63
C THR A 27 13.39 -1.24 15.89
N LEU A 28 13.78 -1.18 14.62
CA LEU A 28 14.11 -2.35 13.82
C LEU A 28 15.26 -3.13 14.43
N ARG A 29 16.32 -2.52 14.98
CA ARG A 29 17.42 -3.33 15.56
C ARG A 29 17.07 -3.93 16.93
N ARG A 30 16.30 -3.22 17.75
CA ARG A 30 16.08 -3.61 19.16
C ARG A 30 14.79 -4.41 19.39
N TYR A 31 13.78 -4.23 18.55
CA TYR A 31 12.43 -4.80 18.71
C TYR A 31 11.98 -5.58 17.48
N LEU A 32 12.89 -6.29 16.80
CA LEU A 32 12.57 -7.09 15.59
C LEU A 32 11.37 -8.02 15.78
N ARG A 33 11.27 -8.69 16.94
CA ARG A 33 10.18 -9.62 17.22
C ARG A 33 8.82 -8.92 17.27
N GLU A 34 8.76 -7.73 17.84
CA GLU A 34 7.51 -6.96 17.92
C GLU A 34 7.15 -6.37 16.57
N VAL A 35 8.13 -5.88 15.81
CA VAL A 35 7.91 -5.44 14.43
C VAL A 35 7.37 -6.60 13.60
N GLN A 36 7.99 -7.78 13.69
CA GLN A 36 7.50 -8.97 12.98
C GLN A 36 6.09 -9.37 13.44
N ARG A 37 5.77 -9.24 14.73
CA ARG A 37 4.42 -9.49 15.26
C ARG A 37 3.39 -8.55 14.66
N LEU A 38 3.65 -7.24 14.68
CA LEU A 38 2.73 -6.22 14.13
C LEU A 38 2.60 -6.33 12.61
N LEU A 39 3.72 -6.56 11.90
CA LEU A 39 3.70 -6.82 10.47
C LEU A 39 2.88 -8.09 10.16
N ALA A 40 3.06 -9.15 10.94
CA ALA A 40 2.30 -10.39 10.76
C ALA A 40 0.83 -10.23 11.15
N GLU A 41 0.49 -9.39 12.12
CA GLU A 41 -0.89 -9.12 12.50
C GLU A 41 -1.62 -8.35 11.40
N VAL A 42 -1.01 -7.30 10.86
CA VAL A 42 -1.58 -6.50 9.75
C VAL A 42 -1.60 -7.28 8.44
N ALA A 43 -0.55 -8.05 8.15
CA ALA A 43 -0.45 -8.79 6.90
C ALA A 43 -1.16 -10.16 6.93
N PHE A 44 -1.17 -10.86 8.08
CA PHE A 44 -1.56 -12.28 8.20
C PHE A 44 -2.43 -12.63 9.43
N GLY A 45 -2.84 -11.66 10.27
CA GLY A 45 -3.56 -11.93 11.52
C GLY A 45 -4.91 -12.63 11.33
N SER A 46 -5.61 -12.96 12.43
CA SER A 46 -6.91 -13.66 12.38
C SER A 46 -8.04 -12.88 11.67
N GLY A 47 -7.97 -11.54 11.63
CA GLY A 47 -8.76 -10.69 10.71
C GLY A 47 -8.13 -10.50 9.32
N GLY A 48 -6.85 -10.85 9.20
CA GLY A 48 -6.02 -10.82 8.01
C GLY A 48 -6.34 -11.91 6.99
N LEU A 49 -7.05 -12.99 7.31
CA LEU A 49 -7.61 -13.87 6.26
C LEU A 49 -8.66 -13.14 5.40
N GLY A 50 -9.40 -12.20 5.98
CA GLY A 50 -10.29 -11.30 5.25
C GLY A 50 -9.52 -10.26 4.44
N VAL A 51 -8.38 -9.77 4.95
CA VAL A 51 -7.51 -8.85 4.22
C VAL A 51 -6.73 -9.57 3.12
N ILE A 52 -6.19 -10.76 3.32
CA ILE A 52 -5.51 -11.57 2.30
C ILE A 52 -6.53 -12.06 1.26
N GLY A 53 -7.68 -12.58 1.70
CA GLY A 53 -8.77 -12.94 0.80
C GLY A 53 -9.27 -11.72 0.00
N GLY A 54 -9.41 -10.58 0.66
CA GLY A 54 -9.79 -9.31 0.04
C GLY A 54 -8.72 -8.76 -0.89
N THR A 55 -7.44 -8.78 -0.52
CA THR A 55 -6.32 -8.25 -1.32
C THR A 55 -6.07 -9.15 -2.52
N ILE A 56 -6.15 -10.47 -2.37
CA ILE A 56 -6.10 -11.41 -3.49
C ILE A 56 -7.30 -11.17 -4.42
N GLY A 57 -8.51 -11.00 -3.87
CA GLY A 57 -9.70 -10.67 -4.65
C GLY A 57 -9.54 -9.37 -5.45
N VAL A 58 -9.04 -8.31 -4.80
CA VAL A 58 -8.73 -7.02 -5.43
C VAL A 58 -7.65 -7.19 -6.49
N MET A 59 -6.56 -7.91 -6.22
CA MET A 59 -5.50 -8.16 -7.18
C MET A 59 -5.98 -8.94 -8.41
N ILE A 60 -6.80 -9.97 -8.22
CA ILE A 60 -7.39 -10.74 -9.33
C ILE A 60 -8.28 -9.84 -10.17
N ALA A 61 -9.18 -9.09 -9.53
CA ALA A 61 -10.08 -8.17 -10.23
C ALA A 61 -9.29 -7.11 -11.01
N MET A 62 -8.35 -6.43 -10.36
CA MET A 62 -7.50 -5.41 -10.99
C MET A 62 -6.69 -5.99 -12.14
N THR A 63 -6.03 -7.14 -11.95
CA THR A 63 -5.21 -7.75 -13.00
C THR A 63 -6.07 -8.17 -14.20
N LEU A 64 -7.26 -8.69 -13.97
CA LEU A 64 -8.20 -9.07 -15.03
C LEU A 64 -8.64 -7.84 -15.84
N PHE A 65 -9.13 -6.79 -15.17
CA PHE A 65 -9.62 -5.59 -15.85
C PHE A 65 -8.48 -4.82 -16.54
N THR A 66 -7.38 -4.57 -15.82
CA THR A 66 -6.22 -3.86 -16.38
C THR A 66 -5.57 -4.64 -17.52
N GLY A 67 -5.39 -5.97 -17.37
CA GLY A 67 -4.81 -6.81 -18.42
C GLY A 67 -5.67 -6.87 -19.69
N THR A 68 -7.00 -6.89 -19.53
CA THR A 68 -7.94 -6.81 -20.67
C THR A 68 -7.83 -5.47 -21.39
N VAL A 69 -7.79 -4.37 -20.63
CA VAL A 69 -7.66 -3.02 -21.17
C VAL A 69 -6.34 -2.82 -21.92
N VAL A 70 -5.24 -3.36 -21.40
CA VAL A 70 -3.93 -3.37 -22.09
C VAL A 70 -3.99 -4.17 -23.38
N GLY A 71 -4.64 -5.33 -23.39
CA GLY A 71 -4.80 -6.14 -24.61
C GLY A 71 -5.58 -5.40 -25.70
N LEU A 72 -6.68 -4.75 -25.32
CA LEU A 72 -7.52 -3.98 -26.25
C LEU A 72 -6.77 -2.76 -26.81
N GLN A 73 -6.07 -2.00 -25.95
CA GLN A 73 -5.27 -0.86 -26.38
C GLN A 73 -4.06 -1.30 -27.23
N GLY A 74 -3.40 -2.38 -26.85
CA GLY A 74 -2.31 -2.99 -27.62
C GLY A 74 -2.76 -3.41 -29.01
N TYR A 75 -3.95 -4.01 -29.13
CA TYR A 75 -4.54 -4.35 -30.43
C TYR A 75 -4.76 -3.10 -31.28
N ALA A 76 -5.42 -2.08 -30.71
CA ALA A 76 -5.70 -0.84 -31.44
C ALA A 76 -4.42 -0.17 -31.94
N ALA A 77 -3.37 -0.12 -31.12
CA ALA A 77 -2.08 0.45 -31.49
C ALA A 77 -1.36 -0.36 -32.59
N LEU A 78 -1.33 -1.69 -32.48
CA LEU A 78 -0.66 -2.55 -33.46
C LEU A 78 -1.42 -2.67 -34.78
N ASN A 79 -2.75 -2.58 -34.73
CA ASN A 79 -3.59 -2.59 -35.92
C ASN A 79 -3.40 -1.33 -36.78
N GLN A 80 -3.13 -0.17 -36.16
CA GLN A 80 -2.80 1.07 -36.89
C GLN A 80 -1.50 0.97 -37.69
N ILE A 81 -0.58 0.10 -37.25
CA ILE A 81 0.73 -0.13 -37.88
C ILE A 81 0.70 -1.40 -38.77
N GLY A 82 -0.49 -1.99 -38.97
CA GLY A 82 -0.68 -3.20 -39.79
C GLY A 82 -0.11 -4.48 -39.20
N THR A 83 0.27 -4.47 -37.91
CA THR A 83 1.02 -5.54 -37.23
C THR A 83 0.19 -6.20 -36.12
N SER A 84 -1.11 -6.39 -36.35
CA SER A 84 -2.08 -6.88 -35.35
C SER A 84 -1.77 -8.29 -34.82
N ALA A 85 -1.09 -9.14 -35.60
CA ALA A 85 -0.70 -10.50 -35.19
C ALA A 85 0.24 -10.54 -33.96
N PHE A 86 1.00 -9.47 -33.71
CA PHE A 86 1.91 -9.39 -32.56
C PHE A 86 1.21 -8.99 -31.26
N THR A 87 -0.08 -8.67 -31.30
CA THR A 87 -0.84 -8.21 -30.12
C THR A 87 -0.81 -9.20 -28.98
N GLY A 88 -0.96 -10.51 -29.27
CA GLY A 88 -0.91 -11.55 -28.24
C GLY A 88 0.46 -11.62 -27.55
N PHE A 89 1.54 -11.48 -28.32
CA PHE A 89 2.91 -11.47 -27.79
C PHE A 89 3.17 -10.24 -26.91
N VAL A 90 2.81 -9.05 -27.41
CA VAL A 90 3.00 -7.79 -26.68
C VAL A 90 2.17 -7.76 -25.39
N SER A 91 0.91 -8.20 -25.47
CA SER A 91 0.02 -8.28 -24.31
C SER A 91 0.54 -9.25 -23.25
N ALA A 92 0.98 -10.45 -23.64
CA ALA A 92 1.54 -11.42 -22.71
C ALA A 92 2.83 -10.91 -22.06
N TYR A 93 3.74 -10.33 -22.85
CA TYR A 93 5.00 -9.80 -22.34
C TYR A 93 4.79 -8.64 -21.36
N PHE A 94 3.96 -7.65 -21.74
CA PHE A 94 3.73 -6.45 -20.96
C PHE A 94 2.91 -6.73 -19.69
N ASN A 95 1.88 -7.58 -19.79
CA ASN A 95 1.06 -7.91 -18.64
C ASN A 95 1.86 -8.63 -17.54
N THR A 96 2.74 -9.56 -17.92
CA THR A 96 3.53 -10.32 -16.94
C THR A 96 4.66 -9.47 -16.33
N ARG A 97 5.28 -8.58 -17.11
CA ARG A 97 6.44 -7.82 -16.63
C ARG A 97 6.11 -6.48 -15.98
N GLU A 98 5.05 -5.82 -16.43
CA GLU A 98 4.72 -4.47 -15.96
C GLU A 98 3.43 -4.49 -15.13
N ILE A 99 2.33 -5.00 -15.70
CA ILE A 99 1.02 -4.91 -15.05
C ILE A 99 0.97 -5.74 -13.77
N ALA A 100 1.45 -6.98 -13.79
CA ALA A 100 1.44 -7.83 -12.60
C ALA A 100 2.17 -7.21 -11.40
N PRO A 101 3.43 -6.74 -11.49
CA PRO A 101 4.10 -6.10 -10.36
C PRO A 101 3.48 -4.75 -9.98
N LEU A 102 3.01 -3.95 -10.95
CA LEU A 102 2.34 -2.67 -10.66
C LEU A 102 1.05 -2.88 -9.87
N VAL A 103 0.19 -3.80 -10.31
CA VAL A 103 -1.07 -4.12 -9.61
C VAL A 103 -0.78 -4.68 -8.23
N ALA A 104 0.20 -5.58 -8.10
CA ALA A 104 0.58 -6.13 -6.80
C ALA A 104 1.07 -5.03 -5.84
N GLY A 105 1.94 -4.13 -6.29
CA GLY A 105 2.45 -3.03 -5.48
C GLY A 105 1.35 -2.07 -5.02
N LEU A 106 0.46 -1.68 -5.94
CA LEU A 106 -0.66 -0.78 -5.63
C LEU A 106 -1.66 -1.43 -4.68
N ALA A 107 -2.08 -2.67 -4.96
CA ALA A 107 -3.06 -3.37 -4.14
C ALA A 107 -2.53 -3.62 -2.72
N LEU A 108 -1.29 -4.11 -2.59
CA LEU A 108 -0.66 -4.35 -1.29
C LEU A 108 -0.45 -3.04 -0.53
N SER A 109 0.02 -1.98 -1.18
CA SER A 109 0.19 -0.68 -0.51
C SER A 109 -1.13 -0.13 0.01
N ALA A 110 -2.22 -0.29 -0.75
CA ALA A 110 -3.54 0.17 -0.35
C ALA A 110 -4.07 -0.61 0.86
N THR A 111 -4.03 -1.95 0.83
CA THR A 111 -4.63 -2.77 1.90
C THR A 111 -3.78 -2.77 3.17
N VAL A 112 -2.47 -2.89 3.05
CA VAL A 112 -1.55 -2.85 4.19
C VAL A 112 -1.52 -1.45 4.81
N GLY A 113 -1.49 -0.39 3.98
CA GLY A 113 -1.53 0.99 4.47
C GLY A 113 -2.82 1.32 5.21
N ALA A 114 -3.97 0.89 4.68
CA ALA A 114 -5.25 1.01 5.37
C ALA A 114 -5.27 0.22 6.69
N GLY A 115 -4.66 -0.98 6.71
CA GLY A 115 -4.52 -1.80 7.92
C GLY A 115 -3.77 -1.10 9.05
N PHE A 116 -2.59 -0.53 8.77
CA PHE A 116 -1.84 0.25 9.77
C PHE A 116 -2.60 1.49 10.24
N THR A 117 -3.31 2.16 9.33
CA THR A 117 -4.12 3.34 9.67
C THR A 117 -5.27 2.95 10.60
N ALA A 118 -5.93 1.82 10.34
CA ALA A 118 -7.01 1.30 11.18
C ALA A 118 -6.50 0.90 12.58
N GLN A 119 -5.32 0.29 12.68
CA GLN A 119 -4.72 -0.05 13.99
C GLN A 119 -4.39 1.19 14.81
N LEU A 120 -3.74 2.19 14.21
CA LEU A 120 -3.45 3.46 14.90
C LEU A 120 -4.75 4.18 15.33
N GLY A 121 -5.79 4.12 14.49
CA GLY A 121 -7.12 4.62 14.84
C GLY A 121 -7.74 3.88 16.02
N ALA A 122 -7.63 2.55 16.06
CA ALA A 122 -8.11 1.74 17.17
C ALA A 122 -7.36 2.04 18.47
N MET A 123 -6.03 2.20 18.43
CA MET A 123 -5.22 2.60 19.59
C MET A 123 -5.64 3.97 20.12
N ARG A 124 -6.00 4.90 19.23
CA ARG A 124 -6.51 6.22 19.62
C ARG A 124 -7.88 6.14 20.28
N ILE A 125 -8.79 5.31 19.74
CA ILE A 125 -10.14 5.12 20.30
C ILE A 125 -10.08 4.45 21.68
N ASN A 126 -9.13 3.54 21.88
CA ASN A 126 -8.91 2.86 23.17
C ASN A 126 -8.02 3.64 24.15
N GLU A 127 -7.69 4.91 23.85
CA GLU A 127 -6.83 5.77 24.68
C GLU A 127 -5.41 5.22 24.95
N GLU A 128 -4.96 4.22 24.18
CA GLU A 128 -3.64 3.60 24.34
C GLU A 128 -2.51 4.59 23.99
N VAL A 129 -2.75 5.47 23.01
CA VAL A 129 -1.78 6.51 22.62
C VAL A 129 -1.55 7.50 23.76
N ASP A 130 -2.63 7.96 24.40
CA ASP A 130 -2.54 8.94 25.49
C ASP A 130 -1.91 8.29 26.74
N ALA A 131 -2.17 7.00 26.98
CA ALA A 131 -1.52 6.23 28.03
C ALA A 131 0.01 6.12 27.82
N LEU A 132 0.47 5.90 26.58
CA LEU A 132 1.90 5.87 26.25
C LEU A 132 2.55 7.24 26.42
N GLU A 133 1.85 8.32 26.09
CA GLU A 133 2.34 9.70 26.30
C GLU A 133 2.45 10.05 27.80
N ALA A 134 1.56 9.53 28.65
CA ALA A 134 1.60 9.75 30.10
C ALA A 134 2.67 8.91 30.83
N MET A 135 3.09 7.78 30.25
CA MET A 135 4.16 6.93 30.80
C MET A 135 5.57 7.38 30.39
N GLY A 136 5.69 8.21 29.36
CA GLY A 136 6.95 8.81 28.91
C GLY A 136 7.34 10.06 29.69
#